data_AF-A0A256ISG6-F1
#
_entry.id   AF-A0A256ISG6-F1
#
_cell.length_a   1.000
_cell.length_b   1.000
_cell.length_c   1.000
_cell.angle_alpha   90.00
_cell.angle_beta   90.00
_cell.angle_gamma   90.00
#
_symmetry.space_group_name_H-M   'P 1'
#
loop_
_entity.id
_entity.type
_entity.pdbx_description
1 polymer ?
#
loop_
_entity_poly.entity_id
_entity_poly.type
_entity_poly.pdbx_seq_one_letter_code
_entity_poly.pdbx_strand_id
1 'polypeptide(L)'
;MLLPQLDDGITLLDVEGGRGVPILQSLVLDHLLLHDGPAFWVDANGHATTTTLAQIAPSQRLLNRIHVARGFTAYQHYGAVCNLPTAVNKSIQMSTTDAGAAGREEPSRDEDTSPHTPALIVAPAVDAQYRADDTLGETHANTLQARTLARLSTYAEGYDIPVLITRNERNEFTEPVATVADHHLECEQTRMGPRVVGEDFETLVYPVDDGAYYQTTFAYWRQLLAARATQVGVEPTTPAPSTPTPEGVGTCVTADGEAVAATADPLLDAWTATGTGGR
;
A
#
# COMPACT_ATOMS: atom_id res chain seq x y z
N MET A 1 2.84 18.56 7.23
CA MET A 1 2.51 17.46 6.30
C MET A 1 1.89 16.32 7.08
N LEU A 2 0.96 15.55 6.48
CA LEU A 2 0.26 14.44 7.17
C LEU A 2 0.82 13.05 6.83
N LEU A 3 1.68 12.95 5.81
CA LEU A 3 2.43 11.74 5.46
C LEU A 3 3.90 12.11 5.22
N PRO A 4 4.85 11.25 5.61
CA PRO A 4 6.26 11.42 5.28
C PRO A 4 6.49 11.31 3.77
N GLN A 5 7.51 12.01 3.29
CA GLN A 5 8.05 11.80 1.94
C GLN A 5 8.98 10.57 1.95
N LEU A 6 9.18 9.97 0.79
CA LEU A 6 10.12 8.87 0.60
C LEU A 6 11.32 9.39 -0.18
N ASP A 7 12.46 9.44 0.49
CA ASP A 7 13.74 9.77 -0.13
C ASP A 7 14.32 8.55 -0.87
N ASP A 8 15.24 8.81 -1.80
CA ASP A 8 15.94 7.74 -2.51
C ASP A 8 16.72 6.85 -1.53
N GLY A 9 16.82 5.57 -1.89
CA GLY A 9 17.33 4.54 -0.99
C GLY A 9 16.22 3.63 -0.44
N ILE A 10 16.59 2.77 0.49
CA ILE A 10 15.67 1.84 1.14
C ILE A 10 15.05 2.50 2.37
N THR A 11 13.73 2.61 2.36
CA THR A 11 12.94 3.02 3.53
C THR A 11 12.28 1.79 4.16
N LEU A 12 12.64 1.48 5.40
CA LEU A 12 11.95 0.48 6.22
C LEU A 12 10.80 1.12 6.96
N LEU A 13 9.57 0.72 6.62
CA LEU A 13 8.37 1.00 7.39
C LEU A 13 8.05 -0.18 8.30
N ASP A 14 8.29 0.01 9.60
CA ASP A 14 7.86 -0.93 10.62
C ASP A 14 6.47 -0.56 11.16
N VAL A 15 5.52 -1.49 11.06
CA VAL A 15 4.17 -1.26 11.57
C VAL A 15 3.86 -2.15 12.77
N GLU A 16 3.54 -1.53 13.89
CA GLU A 16 3.10 -2.24 15.08
C GLU A 16 1.63 -2.69 14.98
N GLY A 17 1.35 -3.91 15.45
CA GLY A 17 -0.02 -4.41 15.61
C GLY A 17 -0.72 -4.93 14.33
N GLY A 18 0.02 -5.22 13.25
CA GLY A 18 -0.48 -6.00 12.10
C GLY A 18 -1.54 -5.32 11.20
N ARG A 19 -1.99 -4.11 11.54
CA ARG A 19 -2.95 -3.31 10.75
C ARG A 19 -2.25 -2.31 9.84
N GLY A 20 -1.15 -2.73 9.19
CA GLY A 20 -0.28 -1.83 8.43
C GLY A 20 -0.60 -1.66 6.95
N VAL A 21 -1.50 -2.46 6.40
CA VAL A 21 -1.82 -2.41 4.97
C VAL A 21 -2.34 -1.04 4.52
N PRO A 22 -3.27 -0.36 5.22
CA PRO A 22 -3.76 0.94 4.78
C PRO A 22 -2.68 2.03 4.77
N ILE A 23 -1.81 2.10 5.79
CA ILE A 23 -0.76 3.13 5.85
C ILE A 23 0.29 2.93 4.76
N LEU A 24 0.72 1.68 4.52
CA LEU A 24 1.63 1.35 3.43
C LEU A 24 1.04 1.80 2.07
N GLN A 25 -0.22 1.45 1.81
CA GLN A 25 -0.88 1.81 0.56
C GLN A 25 -1.10 3.32 0.43
N SER A 26 -1.38 4.02 1.52
CA SER A 26 -1.47 5.49 1.53
C SER A 26 -0.15 6.15 1.18
N LEU A 27 0.98 5.68 1.74
CA LEU A 27 2.32 6.19 1.38
C LEU A 27 2.65 5.98 -0.09
N VAL A 28 2.34 4.79 -0.63
CA VAL A 28 2.57 4.47 -2.05
C VAL A 28 1.76 5.38 -2.97
N LEU A 29 0.47 5.59 -2.67
CA LEU A 29 -0.38 6.46 -3.47
C LEU A 29 0.00 7.93 -3.34
N ASP A 30 0.41 8.35 -2.15
CA ASP A 30 0.90 9.70 -1.87
C ASP A 30 2.14 10.03 -2.71
N HIS A 31 3.12 9.12 -2.72
CA HIS A 31 4.33 9.24 -3.53
C HIS A 31 4.00 9.32 -5.03
N LEU A 32 3.14 8.44 -5.52
CA LEU A 32 2.74 8.44 -6.93
C LEU A 32 1.93 9.69 -7.35
N LEU A 33 1.33 10.43 -6.41
CA LEU A 33 0.70 11.71 -6.71
C LEU A 33 1.73 12.83 -6.94
N LEU A 34 2.88 12.76 -6.27
CA LEU A 34 3.92 13.78 -6.32
C LEU A 34 4.97 13.54 -7.41
N HIS A 35 5.14 12.28 -7.82
CA HIS A 35 6.18 11.88 -8.77
C HIS A 35 5.54 11.20 -9.99
N ASP A 36 6.12 11.40 -11.17
CA ASP A 36 5.75 10.68 -12.40
C ASP A 36 6.45 9.32 -12.49
N GLY A 37 5.87 8.38 -13.25
CA GLY A 37 6.43 7.03 -13.46
C GLY A 37 5.67 5.90 -12.75
N PRO A 38 5.91 4.63 -13.13
CA PRO A 38 5.23 3.49 -12.54
C PRO A 38 5.77 3.11 -11.14
N ALA A 39 4.93 2.50 -10.31
CA ALA A 39 5.38 1.77 -9.12
C ALA A 39 5.43 0.27 -9.40
N PHE A 40 6.47 -0.42 -8.91
CA PHE A 40 6.57 -1.87 -8.95
C PHE A 40 6.43 -2.46 -7.55
N TRP A 41 5.36 -3.24 -7.35
CA TRP A 41 5.03 -3.86 -6.08
C TRP A 41 5.33 -5.36 -6.13
N VAL A 42 6.30 -5.82 -5.34
CA VAL A 42 6.62 -7.23 -5.15
C VAL A 42 6.00 -7.73 -3.85
N ASP A 43 4.83 -8.37 -3.95
CA ASP A 43 4.04 -8.77 -2.80
C ASP A 43 4.40 -10.18 -2.34
N ALA A 44 4.80 -10.29 -1.07
CA ALA A 44 5.10 -11.56 -0.42
C ALA A 44 3.95 -12.06 0.45
N ASN A 45 3.06 -11.18 0.93
CA ASN A 45 2.14 -11.51 2.03
C ASN A 45 0.77 -10.82 1.89
N GLY A 46 0.30 -10.63 0.65
CA GLY A 46 -1.05 -10.13 0.38
C GLY A 46 -1.28 -8.67 0.74
N HIS A 47 -0.26 -7.83 0.73
CA HIS A 47 -0.38 -6.40 1.05
C HIS A 47 -0.83 -5.55 -0.15
N ALA A 48 -0.74 -6.07 -1.38
CA ALA A 48 -1.31 -5.45 -2.57
C ALA A 48 -2.81 -5.78 -2.72
N THR A 49 -3.64 -5.38 -1.74
CA THR A 49 -5.09 -5.60 -1.78
C THR A 49 -5.77 -4.57 -2.70
N THR A 50 -6.28 -5.04 -3.84
CA THR A 50 -6.92 -4.18 -4.85
C THR A 50 -8.15 -3.47 -4.32
N THR A 51 -8.91 -4.09 -3.43
CA THR A 51 -10.10 -3.51 -2.80
C THR A 51 -9.76 -2.28 -1.96
N THR A 52 -8.72 -2.38 -1.13
CA THR A 52 -8.30 -1.27 -0.28
C THR A 52 -7.69 -0.15 -1.13
N LEU A 53 -6.78 -0.48 -2.04
CA LEU A 53 -6.20 0.49 -2.98
C LEU A 53 -7.28 1.24 -3.77
N ALA A 54 -8.29 0.54 -4.30
CA ALA A 54 -9.38 1.16 -5.04
C ALA A 54 -10.28 2.07 -4.18
N GLN A 55 -10.39 1.80 -2.87
CA GLN A 55 -11.17 2.63 -1.95
C GLN A 55 -10.48 3.95 -1.59
N ILE A 56 -9.15 3.95 -1.50
CA ILE A 56 -8.38 5.12 -1.04
C ILE A 56 -7.73 5.91 -2.20
N ALA A 57 -7.53 5.30 -3.37
CA ALA A 57 -6.91 5.97 -4.49
C ALA A 57 -7.81 7.09 -5.06
N PRO A 58 -7.24 8.27 -5.37
CA PRO A 58 -8.00 9.41 -5.88
C PRO A 58 -8.41 9.25 -7.36
N SER A 59 -7.75 8.39 -8.13
CA SER A 59 -8.12 8.12 -9.52
C SER A 59 -7.71 6.72 -10.00
N GLN A 60 -8.43 6.20 -10.98
CA GLN A 60 -8.09 4.93 -11.63
C GLN A 60 -6.77 5.03 -12.42
N ARG A 61 -6.45 6.21 -12.96
CA ARG A 61 -5.18 6.44 -13.67
C ARG A 61 -3.97 6.23 -12.76
N LEU A 62 -4.07 6.63 -11.49
CA LEU A 62 -3.02 6.38 -10.50
C LEU A 62 -2.84 4.88 -10.23
N LEU A 63 -3.95 4.13 -10.11
CA LEU A 63 -3.90 2.68 -9.92
C LEU A 63 -3.28 1.95 -11.11
N ASN A 64 -3.54 2.42 -12.34
CA ASN A 64 -2.97 1.81 -13.55
C ASN A 64 -1.43 1.92 -13.63
N ARG A 65 -0.81 2.78 -12.82
CA ARG A 65 0.65 2.93 -12.70
C ARG A 65 1.28 1.91 -11.75
N ILE A 66 0.49 1.14 -11.00
CA ILE A 66 0.99 0.16 -10.03
C ILE A 66 1.03 -1.22 -10.68
N HIS A 67 2.24 -1.74 -10.90
CA HIS A 67 2.48 -3.09 -11.41
C HIS A 67 2.76 -4.04 -10.25
N VAL A 68 1.91 -5.04 -10.07
CA VAL A 68 2.02 -6.01 -8.95
C VAL A 68 2.55 -7.36 -9.46
N ALA A 69 3.60 -7.86 -8.81
CA ALA A 69 4.06 -9.23 -8.91
C ALA A 69 3.88 -9.91 -7.55
N ARG A 70 3.31 -11.13 -7.52
CA ARG A 70 3.08 -11.88 -6.28
C ARG A 70 3.96 -13.12 -6.22
N GLY A 71 4.70 -13.29 -5.13
CA GLY A 71 5.42 -14.52 -4.82
C GLY A 71 4.73 -15.28 -3.69
N PHE A 72 4.31 -16.52 -3.94
CA PHE A 72 3.64 -17.37 -2.95
C PHE A 72 4.60 -18.31 -2.21
N THR A 73 5.89 -18.27 -2.57
CA THR A 73 6.98 -19.01 -1.93
C THR A 73 8.24 -18.14 -1.89
N ALA A 74 9.22 -18.52 -1.07
CA ALA A 74 10.52 -17.84 -0.98
C ALA A 74 11.20 -17.67 -2.36
N TYR A 75 11.19 -18.74 -3.17
CA TYR A 75 11.80 -18.72 -4.51
C TYR A 75 11.00 -17.88 -5.50
N GLN A 76 9.67 -17.88 -5.43
CA GLN A 76 8.84 -17.04 -6.29
C GLN A 76 9.01 -15.56 -5.94
N HIS A 77 9.07 -15.23 -4.66
CA HIS A 77 9.34 -13.87 -4.19
C HIS A 77 10.72 -13.39 -4.65
N TYR A 78 11.77 -14.20 -4.41
CA TYR A 78 13.12 -13.89 -4.91
C TYR A 78 13.17 -13.73 -6.43
N GLY A 79 12.49 -14.61 -7.17
CA GLY A 79 12.39 -14.55 -8.62
C GLY A 79 11.68 -13.29 -9.11
N ALA A 80 10.61 -12.86 -8.44
CA ALA A 80 9.91 -11.62 -8.76
C ALA A 80 10.83 -10.40 -8.61
N VAL A 81 11.62 -10.33 -7.53
CA VAL A 81 12.63 -9.28 -7.33
C VAL A 81 13.72 -9.33 -8.41
N CYS A 82 14.21 -10.52 -8.79
CA CYS A 82 15.20 -10.67 -9.86
C CYS A 82 14.67 -10.22 -11.23
N ASN A 83 13.36 -10.32 -11.46
CA ASN A 83 12.72 -9.97 -12.72
C ASN A 83 12.33 -8.49 -12.84
N LEU A 84 12.50 -7.68 -11.78
CA LEU A 84 12.17 -6.25 -11.78
C LEU A 84 12.77 -5.50 -12.98
N PRO A 85 14.08 -5.61 -13.31
CA PRO A 85 14.64 -4.91 -14.46
C PRO A 85 13.95 -5.26 -15.79
N THR A 86 13.50 -6.51 -15.94
CA THR A 86 12.75 -6.93 -17.13
C THR A 86 11.37 -6.27 -17.17
N ALA A 87 10.71 -6.13 -16.02
CA ALA A 87 9.41 -5.46 -15.92
C ALA A 87 9.54 -3.95 -16.19
N VAL A 88 10.56 -3.29 -15.64
CA VAL A 88 10.90 -1.89 -15.90
C VAL A 88 11.18 -1.65 -17.39
N ASN A 89 12.03 -2.48 -18.02
CA ASN A 89 12.30 -2.33 -19.45
C ASN A 89 11.04 -2.50 -20.30
N LYS A 90 10.13 -3.41 -19.92
CA LYS A 90 8.85 -3.56 -20.60
C LYS A 90 7.94 -2.34 -20.44
N SER A 91 7.86 -1.74 -19.25
CA SER A 91 7.05 -0.53 -19.06
C SER A 91 7.58 0.62 -19.91
N ILE A 92 8.89 0.81 -19.97
CA ILE A 92 9.55 1.81 -20.83
C ILE A 92 9.21 1.56 -22.32
N GLN A 93 9.30 0.32 -22.78
CA GLN A 93 8.99 -0.04 -24.17
C GLN A 93 7.51 0.21 -24.51
N MET A 94 6.58 -0.11 -23.61
CA MET A 94 5.15 0.11 -23.84
C MET A 94 4.82 1.60 -23.92
N SER A 95 5.38 2.42 -23.03
CA SER A 95 5.14 3.86 -23.04
C SER A 95 5.72 4.57 -24.26
N THR A 96 6.89 4.14 -24.75
CA THR A 96 7.51 4.68 -25.98
C THR A 96 6.78 4.25 -27.25
N THR A 97 6.17 3.06 -27.26
CA THR A 97 5.37 2.58 -28.41
C THR A 97 4.06 3.36 -28.55
N ASP A 98 3.40 3.70 -27.43
CA ASP A 98 2.15 4.48 -27.42
C ASP A 98 2.39 5.93 -27.87
N ALA A 99 3.50 6.54 -27.44
CA ALA A 99 3.95 7.87 -27.88
C ALA A 99 4.36 7.91 -29.36
N GLY A 100 4.73 6.78 -29.97
CA GLY A 100 5.02 6.70 -31.41
C GLY A 100 3.76 6.67 -32.29
N ALA A 101 2.60 6.31 -31.73
CA ALA A 101 1.32 6.26 -32.43
C ALA A 101 0.51 7.57 -32.33
N ALA A 102 0.67 8.32 -31.23
CA ALA A 102 0.13 9.66 -31.06
C ALA A 102 1.19 10.70 -31.47
N GLY A 103 0.88 11.53 -32.45
CA GLY A 103 1.86 12.41 -33.11
C GLY A 103 2.69 13.31 -32.18
N ARG A 104 3.94 13.53 -32.62
CA ARG A 104 4.94 14.52 -32.20
C ARG A 104 4.37 15.78 -31.51
N GLU A 105 4.32 15.78 -30.20
CA GLU A 105 4.32 16.98 -29.36
C GLU A 105 5.67 17.11 -28.66
N GLU A 106 6.20 18.34 -28.63
CA GLU A 106 7.54 18.65 -28.10
C GLU A 106 7.60 18.44 -26.58
N PRO A 107 8.69 17.88 -26.04
CA PRO A 107 8.82 17.66 -24.61
C PRO A 107 9.00 18.99 -23.88
N SER A 108 8.01 19.40 -23.09
CA SER A 108 8.12 20.53 -22.18
C SER A 108 8.65 20.07 -20.82
N ARG A 109 9.89 20.49 -20.50
CA ARG A 109 10.50 20.76 -19.18
C ARG A 109 10.12 19.85 -18.00
N ASP A 110 10.87 18.75 -17.86
CA ASP A 110 11.84 18.51 -16.78
C ASP A 110 12.73 17.33 -17.24
N GLU A 111 13.99 17.59 -17.59
CA GLU A 111 14.85 16.59 -18.27
C GLU A 111 15.53 15.59 -17.32
N ASP A 112 15.35 15.70 -15.99
CA ASP A 112 16.09 14.86 -15.03
C ASP A 112 15.39 13.54 -14.66
N THR A 113 14.13 13.33 -15.02
CA THR A 113 13.47 12.04 -14.78
C THR A 113 12.58 11.68 -15.96
N SER A 114 13.02 10.71 -16.77
CA SER A 114 12.16 10.18 -17.83
C SER A 114 10.88 9.63 -17.19
N PRO A 115 9.66 9.95 -17.66
CA PRO A 115 8.37 9.49 -17.09
C PRO A 115 8.16 7.96 -17.18
N HIS A 116 9.19 7.24 -17.60
CA HIS A 116 9.24 5.81 -17.80
C HIS A 116 10.17 5.10 -16.80
N THR A 117 11.03 5.84 -16.10
CA THR A 117 11.80 5.34 -14.95
C THR A 117 10.83 5.06 -13.80
N PRO A 118 11.02 3.99 -13.02
CA PRO A 118 10.15 3.71 -11.88
C PRO A 118 10.11 4.92 -10.93
N ALA A 119 8.94 5.22 -10.36
CA ALA A 119 8.80 6.21 -9.32
C ALA A 119 9.07 5.63 -7.92
N LEU A 120 8.85 4.31 -7.77
CA LEU A 120 8.88 3.62 -6.48
C LEU A 120 8.95 2.09 -6.68
N ILE A 121 9.73 1.40 -5.87
CA ILE A 121 9.60 -0.05 -5.66
C ILE A 121 9.02 -0.30 -4.27
N VAL A 122 8.10 -1.25 -4.15
CA VAL A 122 7.47 -1.64 -2.88
C VAL A 122 7.65 -3.14 -2.66
N ALA A 123 8.24 -3.54 -1.54
CA ALA A 123 8.42 -4.95 -1.17
C ALA A 123 7.99 -5.17 0.29
N PRO A 124 6.68 -5.25 0.56
CA PRO A 124 6.18 -5.40 1.93
C PRO A 124 6.33 -6.82 2.45
N ALA A 125 6.47 -6.94 3.76
CA ALA A 125 6.66 -8.18 4.50
C ALA A 125 7.75 -9.02 3.83
N VAL A 126 8.89 -8.39 3.53
CA VAL A 126 9.98 -8.95 2.70
C VAL A 126 10.53 -10.26 3.27
N ASP A 127 10.37 -10.50 4.56
CA ASP A 127 10.77 -11.68 5.30
C ASP A 127 9.75 -12.83 5.28
N ALA A 128 8.47 -12.55 5.04
CA ALA A 128 7.37 -13.48 5.31
C ALA A 128 7.54 -14.84 4.62
N GLN A 129 7.86 -14.83 3.32
CA GLN A 129 8.00 -16.06 2.53
C GLN A 129 9.27 -16.85 2.87
N TYR A 130 10.32 -16.21 3.39
CA TYR A 130 11.55 -16.89 3.79
C TYR A 130 11.44 -17.55 5.16
N ARG A 131 10.54 -17.04 6.02
CA ARG A 131 10.24 -17.61 7.34
C ARG A 131 9.23 -18.73 7.29
N ALA A 132 8.20 -18.60 6.45
CA ALA A 132 7.06 -19.51 6.43
C ALA A 132 7.33 -20.83 5.69
N ASP A 133 8.43 -20.91 4.93
CA ASP A 133 8.76 -22.10 4.15
C ASP A 133 9.57 -23.09 4.98
N ASP A 134 8.88 -24.02 5.64
CA ASP A 134 9.48 -25.09 6.46
C ASP A 134 10.40 -26.03 5.65
N THR A 135 10.37 -25.98 4.32
CA THR A 135 11.25 -26.77 3.45
C THR A 135 12.60 -26.09 3.20
N LEU A 136 12.69 -24.79 3.47
CA LEU A 136 13.94 -24.04 3.43
C LEU A 136 14.68 -24.19 4.76
N GLY A 137 15.85 -24.84 4.71
CA GLY A 137 16.77 -24.80 5.85
C GLY A 137 17.15 -23.37 6.20
N GLU A 138 17.31 -23.09 7.50
CA GLU A 138 17.55 -21.74 8.05
C GLU A 138 18.68 -20.97 7.36
N THR A 139 19.83 -21.61 7.11
CA THR A 139 20.94 -20.98 6.38
C THR A 139 20.54 -20.56 4.96
N HIS A 140 19.71 -21.36 4.29
CA HIS A 140 19.26 -21.07 2.94
C HIS A 140 18.22 -19.95 2.92
N ALA A 141 17.28 -19.93 3.89
CA ALA A 141 16.33 -18.84 4.07
C ALA A 141 17.05 -17.49 4.29
N ASN A 142 18.03 -17.46 5.21
CA ASN A 142 18.88 -16.29 5.45
C ASN A 142 19.62 -15.86 4.18
N THR A 143 20.20 -16.81 3.44
CA THR A 143 20.93 -16.52 2.19
C THR A 143 20.02 -15.91 1.13
N LEU A 144 18.81 -16.46 0.93
CA LEU A 144 17.87 -15.93 -0.05
C LEU A 144 17.37 -14.54 0.34
N GLN A 145 17.00 -14.33 1.61
CA GLN A 145 16.58 -13.01 2.09
C GLN A 145 17.70 -11.97 1.90
N ALA A 146 18.94 -12.28 2.30
CA ALA A 146 20.07 -11.39 2.11
C ALA A 146 20.30 -11.03 0.63
N ARG A 147 20.15 -12.01 -0.28
CA ARG A 147 20.22 -11.75 -1.73
C ARG A 147 19.08 -10.89 -2.24
N THR A 148 17.88 -11.04 -1.69
CA THR A 148 16.73 -10.19 -2.00
C THR A 148 17.00 -8.74 -1.59
N LEU A 149 17.46 -8.52 -0.36
CA LEU A 149 17.78 -7.20 0.16
C LEU A 149 18.88 -6.53 -0.68
N ALA A 150 19.97 -7.24 -0.96
CA ALA A 150 21.05 -6.71 -1.81
C ALA A 150 20.58 -6.32 -3.22
N ARG A 151 19.63 -7.07 -3.80
CA ARG A 151 19.01 -6.72 -5.08
C ARG A 151 18.18 -5.45 -4.99
N LEU A 152 17.39 -5.31 -3.94
CA LEU A 152 16.60 -4.09 -3.70
C LEU A 152 17.51 -2.87 -3.54
N SER A 153 18.63 -2.97 -2.80
CA SER A 153 19.61 -1.88 -2.69
C SER A 153 20.21 -1.52 -4.05
N THR A 154 20.57 -2.54 -4.85
CA THR A 154 21.08 -2.33 -6.22
C THR A 154 20.06 -1.60 -7.09
N TYR A 155 18.76 -1.80 -6.89
CA TYR A 155 17.73 -1.09 -7.64
C TYR A 155 17.47 0.32 -7.13
N ALA A 156 17.54 0.53 -5.81
CA ALA A 156 17.46 1.87 -5.23
C ALA A 156 18.58 2.76 -5.80
N GLU A 157 19.83 2.27 -5.75
CA GLU A 157 21.01 2.95 -6.30
C GLU A 157 21.00 3.03 -7.83
N GLY A 158 20.57 1.96 -8.50
CA GLY A 158 20.67 1.87 -9.96
C GLY A 158 19.62 2.68 -10.72
N TYR A 159 18.50 3.01 -10.07
CA TYR A 159 17.46 3.85 -10.65
C TYR A 159 17.37 5.24 -10.00
N ASP A 160 18.10 5.48 -8.91
CA ASP A 160 17.96 6.67 -8.05
C ASP A 160 16.49 6.87 -7.63
N ILE A 161 15.94 5.86 -6.92
CA ILE A 161 14.52 5.84 -6.51
C ILE A 161 14.35 5.39 -5.06
N PRO A 162 13.22 5.73 -4.44
CA PRO A 162 12.83 5.13 -3.17
C PRO A 162 12.44 3.66 -3.35
N VAL A 163 12.81 2.85 -2.36
CA VAL A 163 12.39 1.47 -2.19
C VAL A 163 11.75 1.31 -0.81
N LEU A 164 10.43 1.16 -0.78
CA LEU A 164 9.66 1.00 0.45
C LEU A 164 9.52 -0.47 0.82
N ILE A 165 10.06 -0.87 1.97
CA ILE A 165 9.96 -2.23 2.49
C ILE A 165 9.27 -2.25 3.85
N THR A 166 8.67 -3.38 4.19
CA THR A 166 8.20 -3.67 5.55
C THR A 166 8.67 -5.05 5.97
N ARG A 167 8.70 -5.32 7.28
CA ARG A 167 8.90 -6.66 7.84
C ARG A 167 7.69 -7.12 8.63
N ASN A 168 7.48 -8.43 8.69
CA ASN A 168 6.36 -9.03 9.39
C ASN A 168 6.59 -9.07 10.91
N GLU A 169 7.82 -9.38 11.33
CA GLU A 169 8.21 -9.46 12.74
C GLU A 169 9.60 -8.83 12.96
N ARG A 170 9.83 -8.28 14.17
CA ARG A 170 11.14 -7.77 14.60
C ARG A 170 11.86 -8.84 15.43
N ASN A 171 12.89 -9.49 14.89
CA ASN A 171 13.74 -10.47 15.58
C ASN A 171 15.08 -10.66 14.83
N GLU A 172 15.94 -11.56 15.30
CA GLU A 172 17.28 -11.82 14.72
C GLU A 172 17.25 -12.07 13.20
N PHE A 173 16.24 -12.81 12.71
CA PHE A 173 16.08 -13.08 11.28
C PHE A 173 15.77 -11.82 10.44
N THR A 174 15.23 -10.76 11.05
CA THR A 174 14.89 -9.51 10.36
C THR A 174 15.82 -8.34 10.74
N GLU A 175 16.90 -8.59 11.46
CA GLU A 175 17.99 -7.63 11.67
C GLU A 175 18.63 -7.18 10.34
N PRO A 176 18.88 -8.07 9.35
CA PRO A 176 19.40 -7.64 8.04
C PRO A 176 18.45 -6.68 7.31
N VAL A 177 17.14 -6.80 7.52
CA VAL A 177 16.14 -5.90 6.91
C VAL A 177 16.28 -4.48 7.47
N ALA A 178 16.55 -4.33 8.76
CA ALA A 178 16.83 -3.03 9.35
C ALA A 178 18.22 -2.51 8.94
N THR A 179 19.21 -3.41 8.83
CA THR A 179 20.60 -3.03 8.50
C THR A 179 20.74 -2.44 7.09
N VAL A 180 19.90 -2.87 6.15
CA VAL A 180 19.96 -2.41 4.75
C VAL A 180 19.16 -1.13 4.50
N ALA A 181 18.36 -0.69 5.47
CA ALA A 181 17.53 0.49 5.32
C ALA A 181 18.39 1.74 5.50
N ASP A 182 18.25 2.69 4.58
CA ASP A 182 18.83 4.02 4.67
C ASP A 182 17.96 4.92 5.57
N HIS A 183 16.64 4.69 5.53
CA HIS A 183 15.64 5.47 6.25
C HIS A 183 14.72 4.55 7.07
N HIS A 184 14.32 5.02 8.25
CA HIS A 184 13.43 4.28 9.15
C HIS A 184 12.14 5.05 9.43
N LEU A 185 11.01 4.38 9.24
CA LEU A 185 9.69 4.84 9.64
C LEU A 185 9.05 3.84 10.60
N GLU A 186 8.67 4.29 11.77
CA GLU A 186 7.86 3.51 12.72
C GLU A 186 6.41 3.97 12.66
N CYS A 187 5.49 3.02 12.59
CA CYS A 187 4.05 3.27 12.58
C CYS A 187 3.38 2.53 13.73
N GLU A 188 2.91 3.27 14.72
CA GLU A 188 2.11 2.74 15.83
C GLU A 188 0.63 3.01 15.59
N GLN A 189 -0.23 2.00 15.76
CA GLN A 189 -1.67 2.23 15.70
C GLN A 189 -2.19 2.83 17.01
N THR A 190 -2.58 4.10 16.98
CA THR A 190 -3.15 4.79 18.14
C THR A 190 -4.67 4.86 18.05
N ARG A 191 -5.33 5.26 19.14
CA ARG A 191 -6.77 5.59 19.15
C ARG A 191 -7.17 6.67 18.13
N MET A 192 -6.20 7.51 17.73
CA MET A 192 -6.38 8.62 16.79
C MET A 192 -6.08 8.24 15.35
N GLY A 193 -5.61 7.01 15.11
CA GLY A 193 -5.04 6.57 13.84
C GLY A 193 -3.55 6.25 13.91
N PRO A 194 -2.92 5.87 12.79
CA PRO A 194 -1.52 5.47 12.78
C PRO A 194 -0.62 6.67 13.07
N ARG A 195 0.20 6.61 14.10
CA ARG A 195 1.23 7.61 14.34
C ARG A 195 2.48 7.14 13.61
N VAL A 196 2.91 7.89 12.60
CA VAL A 196 4.16 7.62 11.87
C VAL A 196 5.26 8.53 12.41
N VAL A 197 6.41 7.95 12.72
CA VAL A 197 7.61 8.63 13.21
C VAL A 197 8.78 8.20 12.32
N GLY A 198 9.55 9.16 11.83
CA GLY A 198 10.80 8.99 11.12
C GLY A 198 11.82 10.02 11.61
N GLU A 199 13.01 10.03 11.00
CA GLU A 199 14.11 10.89 11.43
C GLU A 199 13.75 12.39 11.38
N ASP A 200 13.10 12.81 10.29
CA ASP A 200 12.69 14.20 10.05
C ASP A 200 11.16 14.39 10.04
N PHE A 201 10.40 13.37 10.47
CA PHE A 201 8.94 13.39 10.38
C PHE A 201 8.28 12.81 11.63
N GLU A 202 7.29 13.51 12.16
CA GLU A 202 6.42 12.95 13.18
C GLU A 202 4.96 13.34 12.91
N THR A 203 4.07 12.35 12.97
CA THR A 203 2.62 12.60 12.97
C THR A 203 2.21 13.16 14.33
N LEU A 204 2.14 14.49 14.42
CA LEU A 204 1.78 15.18 15.65
C LEU A 204 0.27 15.23 15.91
N VAL A 205 -0.54 15.47 14.86
CA VAL A 205 -2.00 15.63 14.96
C VAL A 205 -2.69 15.21 13.67
N TYR A 206 -3.87 14.61 13.79
CA TYR A 206 -4.84 14.43 12.70
C TYR A 206 -5.90 15.54 12.77
N PRO A 207 -5.74 16.68 12.07
CA PRO A 207 -6.69 17.78 12.14
C PRO A 207 -8.00 17.39 11.43
N VAL A 208 -9.12 17.79 12.03
CA VAL A 208 -10.47 17.66 11.49
C VAL A 208 -11.16 19.00 11.67
N ASP A 209 -11.94 19.43 10.66
CA ASP A 209 -12.56 20.76 10.59
C ASP A 209 -13.58 21.07 11.71
N ASP A 210 -13.89 20.12 12.61
CA ASP A 210 -14.93 20.26 13.64
C ASP A 210 -14.57 19.70 15.03
N GLY A 211 -13.29 19.42 15.30
CA GLY A 211 -12.81 19.04 16.65
C GLY A 211 -13.28 17.69 17.20
N ALA A 212 -14.00 16.87 16.41
CA ALA A 212 -14.47 15.55 16.79
C ALA A 212 -13.50 14.44 16.36
N TYR A 213 -13.24 13.49 17.26
CA TYR A 213 -12.39 12.32 17.06
C TYR A 213 -13.01 11.34 16.05
N TYR A 214 -12.32 11.05 14.94
CA TYR A 214 -12.56 9.80 14.21
C TYR A 214 -11.31 8.93 14.23
N GLN A 215 -11.52 7.65 14.53
CA GLN A 215 -10.62 6.57 14.13
C GLN A 215 -10.30 6.76 12.63
N THR A 216 -9.04 6.67 12.21
CA THR A 216 -8.67 6.78 10.79
C THR A 216 -9.26 5.60 10.02
N THR A 217 -10.48 5.79 9.53
CA THR A 217 -11.16 4.87 8.64
C THR A 217 -10.69 5.15 7.21
N PHE A 218 -11.03 4.28 6.25
CA PHE A 218 -10.76 4.53 4.83
C PHE A 218 -11.24 5.90 4.34
N ALA A 219 -12.28 6.47 4.98
CA ALA A 219 -12.77 7.81 4.69
C ALA A 219 -11.71 8.90 4.92
N TYR A 220 -10.89 8.78 5.97
CA TYR A 220 -9.81 9.72 6.28
C TYR A 220 -8.72 9.70 5.20
N TRP A 221 -8.23 8.50 4.85
CA TRP A 221 -7.20 8.35 3.82
C TRP A 221 -7.65 8.85 2.46
N ARG A 222 -8.91 8.56 2.10
CA ARG A 222 -9.51 9.07 0.86
C ARG A 222 -9.58 10.59 0.84
N GLN A 223 -9.96 11.24 1.94
CA GLN A 223 -10.00 12.70 2.03
C GLN A 223 -8.60 13.32 1.90
N LEU A 224 -7.61 12.76 2.60
CA LEU A 224 -6.23 13.24 2.53
C LEU A 224 -5.66 13.15 1.11
N LEU A 225 -5.81 12.00 0.47
CA LEU A 225 -5.30 11.77 -0.88
C LEU A 225 -6.06 12.60 -1.93
N ALA A 226 -7.36 12.82 -1.76
CA ALA A 226 -8.14 13.71 -2.63
C ALA A 226 -7.70 15.18 -2.50
N ALA A 227 -7.41 15.64 -1.27
CA ALA A 227 -6.89 16.99 -1.04
C ALA A 227 -5.53 17.19 -1.72
N ARG A 228 -4.62 16.21 -1.63
CA ARG A 228 -3.34 16.25 -2.33
C ARG A 228 -3.48 16.17 -3.84
N ALA A 229 -4.33 15.29 -4.36
CA ALA A 229 -4.61 15.19 -5.79
C ALA A 229 -5.05 16.55 -6.37
N THR A 230 -5.92 17.27 -5.66
CA THR A 230 -6.35 18.62 -6.03
C THR A 230 -5.19 19.62 -6.06
N GLN A 231 -4.26 19.54 -5.10
CA GLN A 231 -3.09 20.43 -5.04
C GLN A 231 -2.13 20.22 -6.22
N VAL A 232 -2.01 18.99 -6.73
CA VAL A 232 -1.18 18.65 -7.90
C VAL A 232 -1.94 18.67 -9.22
N GLY A 233 -3.18 19.17 -9.25
CA GLY A 233 -3.99 19.30 -10.47
C GLY A 233 -4.55 17.98 -11.02
N VAL A 234 -4.54 16.90 -10.23
CA VAL A 234 -5.18 15.63 -10.57
C VAL A 234 -6.64 15.71 -10.10
N GLU A 235 -7.59 15.80 -11.03
CA GLU A 235 -9.01 15.74 -10.66
C GLU A 235 -9.36 14.36 -10.08
N PRO A 236 -9.87 14.30 -8.84
CA PRO A 236 -10.36 13.05 -8.27
C PRO A 236 -11.48 12.50 -9.14
N THR A 237 -11.41 11.23 -9.51
CA THR A 237 -12.54 10.57 -10.16
C THR A 237 -13.64 10.43 -9.11
N THR A 238 -14.66 11.29 -9.17
CA THR A 238 -15.85 11.16 -8.34
C THR A 238 -16.45 9.78 -8.64
N PRO A 239 -16.58 8.86 -7.65
CA PRO A 239 -17.31 7.63 -7.88
C PRO A 239 -18.73 8.02 -8.31
N ALA A 240 -19.21 7.45 -9.41
CA ALA A 240 -20.56 7.70 -9.90
C ALA A 240 -21.57 7.60 -8.74
N PRO A 241 -22.55 8.51 -8.63
CA PRO A 241 -23.52 8.45 -7.56
C PRO A 241 -24.15 7.06 -7.57
N SER A 242 -24.09 6.38 -6.41
CA SER A 242 -24.79 5.13 -6.21
C SER A 242 -26.24 5.35 -6.62
N THR A 243 -26.71 4.58 -7.60
CA THR A 243 -28.11 4.49 -7.99
C THR A 243 -28.93 4.36 -6.70
N PRO A 244 -30.00 5.15 -6.48
CA PRO A 244 -30.77 5.07 -5.26
C PRO A 244 -31.26 3.64 -5.09
N THR A 245 -30.90 3.03 -3.94
CA THR A 245 -31.39 1.73 -3.51
C THR A 245 -32.92 1.75 -3.58
N PRO A 246 -33.56 0.79 -4.27
CA PRO A 246 -35.00 0.63 -4.15
C PRO A 246 -35.34 0.37 -2.69
N GLU A 247 -36.31 1.11 -2.14
CA GLU A 247 -36.94 0.73 -0.87
C GLU A 247 -37.45 -0.71 -0.99
N GLY A 248 -36.86 -1.62 -0.21
CA GLY A 248 -37.25 -3.02 -0.19
C GLY A 248 -36.09 -3.95 0.14
N VAL A 249 -35.66 -3.95 1.41
CA VAL A 249 -34.72 -4.98 1.91
C VAL A 249 -35.42 -6.34 1.89
N GLY A 250 -34.73 -7.30 1.31
CA GLY A 250 -35.26 -8.57 0.84
C GLY A 250 -35.78 -9.52 1.92
N THR A 251 -36.76 -10.30 1.50
CA THR A 251 -37.31 -11.45 2.21
C THR A 251 -36.35 -12.62 2.11
N CYS A 252 -35.92 -13.19 3.24
CA CYS A 252 -35.23 -14.48 3.24
C CYS A 252 -36.27 -15.62 3.30
N VAL A 253 -36.06 -16.66 2.48
CA VAL A 253 -36.86 -17.88 2.48
C VAL A 253 -36.07 -18.94 3.22
N THR A 254 -36.64 -19.51 4.27
CA THR A 254 -36.06 -20.68 4.96
C THR A 254 -36.39 -21.96 4.20
N ALA A 255 -35.67 -23.05 4.48
CA ALA A 255 -35.71 -24.29 3.70
C ALA A 255 -37.10 -24.99 3.64
N ASP A 256 -38.09 -24.57 4.44
CA ASP A 256 -39.47 -25.05 4.39
C ASP A 256 -40.46 -24.07 3.71
N GLY A 257 -39.95 -23.01 3.06
CA GLY A 257 -40.75 -22.16 2.16
C GLY A 257 -41.56 -21.04 2.83
N GLU A 258 -41.42 -20.83 4.15
CA GLU A 258 -42.08 -19.71 4.83
C GLU A 258 -41.15 -18.49 4.93
N ALA A 259 -41.69 -17.34 4.51
CA ALA A 259 -41.02 -16.05 4.45
C ALA A 259 -41.31 -15.26 5.74
N VAL A 260 -40.29 -14.97 6.53
CA VAL A 260 -40.41 -14.14 7.74
C VAL A 260 -39.50 -12.92 7.63
N ALA A 261 -40.06 -11.74 7.88
CA ALA A 261 -39.31 -10.49 7.94
C ALA A 261 -38.44 -10.47 9.21
N ALA A 262 -37.12 -10.47 9.04
CA ALA A 262 -36.19 -10.32 10.15
C ALA A 262 -36.18 -8.85 10.61
N THR A 263 -36.78 -8.57 11.76
CA THR A 263 -36.82 -7.22 12.38
C THR A 263 -35.73 -7.01 13.43
N ALA A 264 -34.61 -7.75 13.35
CA ALA A 264 -33.49 -7.56 14.27
C ALA A 264 -32.45 -6.63 13.62
N ASP A 265 -32.16 -5.51 14.29
CA ASP A 265 -31.13 -4.55 13.90
C ASP A 265 -29.78 -4.99 14.51
N PRO A 266 -28.91 -5.66 13.75
CA PRO A 266 -27.73 -6.36 14.28
C PRO A 266 -26.67 -5.42 14.84
N LEU A 267 -26.79 -4.11 14.60
CA LEU A 267 -25.90 -3.07 15.12
C LEU A 267 -26.23 -2.70 16.58
N LEU A 268 -27.49 -2.86 17.02
CA LEU A 268 -27.93 -2.52 18.38
C LEU A 268 -27.65 -3.65 19.39
N ASP A 269 -27.70 -4.90 18.95
CA ASP A 269 -27.41 -6.08 19.79
C ASP A 269 -25.90 -6.25 20.09
N ALA A 270 -25.04 -5.77 19.19
CA ALA A 270 -23.58 -5.82 19.37
C ALA A 270 -23.05 -4.77 20.38
N TRP A 271 -23.82 -3.71 20.65
CA TRP A 271 -23.42 -2.59 21.52
C TRP A 271 -24.02 -2.64 22.94
N THR A 272 -25.04 -3.46 23.17
CA THR A 272 -25.73 -3.58 24.47
C THR A 272 -25.32 -4.81 25.29
N ALA A 273 -24.58 -5.75 24.69
CA ALA A 273 -24.08 -6.94 25.36
C ALA A 273 -22.80 -6.70 26.17
N THR A 274 -22.88 -5.87 27.22
CA THR A 274 -21.91 -5.89 28.32
C THR A 274 -22.61 -5.81 29.67
N GLY A 275 -22.64 -6.94 30.40
CA GLY A 275 -22.84 -6.96 31.85
C GLY A 275 -23.98 -7.82 32.36
N THR A 276 -23.77 -9.14 32.50
CA THR A 276 -24.36 -9.94 33.60
C THR A 276 -23.62 -11.26 33.79
N GLY A 277 -22.38 -11.19 34.26
CA GLY A 277 -21.69 -12.32 34.90
C GLY A 277 -21.82 -12.18 36.41
N GLY A 278 -22.73 -12.95 37.03
CA GLY A 278 -22.93 -12.89 38.47
C GLY A 278 -24.00 -13.86 38.97
N ARG A 279 -23.64 -15.14 39.08
CA ARG A 279 -23.94 -15.96 40.27
C ARG A 279 -23.08 -17.21 40.30
#